data_AF-A0A2V7YZA6-F1
#
_entry.id   AF-A0A2V7YZA6-F1
#
_cell.length_a   1.000
_cell.length_b   1.000
_cell.length_c   1.000
_cell.angle_alpha   90.00
_cell.angle_beta   90.00
_cell.angle_gamma   90.00
#
_symmetry.space_group_name_H-M   'P 1'
#
loop_
_entity.id
_entity.type
_entity.pdbx_description
1 polymer ?
#
loop_
_entity_poly.entity_id
_entity_poly.type
_entity_poly.pdbx_seq_one_letter_code
_entity_poly.pdbx_strand_id
1 'polypeptide(L)'
;MSQHTASSLAAAPAAKLEAADPDLILTVMQETLADGRKALTFLAKARDPELNLYFKKFESEPFNGEPHERFRELFRDIAKVPKGASEDWLAGRGTQLYTELLPEPLQRRLCGLVGAVRTVQILSNEAWIPWELLKLQDPEDPSSSGPFLVEAFSLT
;
A
#
# COMPACT_ATOMS: atom_id res chain seq x y z
N MET A 1 -35.80 15.03 -52.90
CA MET A 1 -35.26 13.68 -52.62
C MET A 1 -33.76 13.75 -52.87
N SER A 2 -32.97 14.29 -51.94
CA SER A 2 -32.38 13.66 -50.74
C SER A 2 -30.89 13.46 -50.99
N GLN A 3 -30.09 14.42 -50.49
CA GLN A 3 -28.63 14.34 -50.46
C GLN A 3 -28.24 13.42 -49.29
N HIS A 4 -27.41 12.41 -49.55
CA HIS A 4 -26.78 11.59 -48.52
C HIS A 4 -25.48 12.27 -48.09
N THR A 5 -25.48 12.87 -46.90
CA THR A 5 -24.26 13.33 -46.22
C THR A 5 -23.67 12.15 -45.43
N ALA A 6 -22.49 11.67 -45.83
CA ALA A 6 -21.71 10.72 -45.06
C ALA A 6 -20.94 11.49 -43.96
N SER A 7 -21.36 11.35 -42.70
CA SER A 7 -20.58 11.79 -41.55
C SER A 7 -19.46 10.78 -41.27
N SER A 8 -18.23 11.15 -41.62
CA SER A 8 -17.02 10.46 -41.19
C SER A 8 -16.69 10.90 -39.76
N LEU A 9 -16.93 10.03 -38.77
CA LEU A 9 -16.35 10.20 -37.43
C LEU A 9 -14.84 9.96 -37.52
N ALA A 10 -14.05 11.04 -37.48
CA ALA A 10 -12.63 10.93 -37.21
C ALA A 10 -12.44 10.40 -35.78
N ALA A 11 -11.82 9.22 -35.64
CA ALA A 11 -11.41 8.70 -34.35
C ALA A 11 -10.37 9.65 -33.74
N ALA A 12 -10.67 10.21 -32.57
CA ALA A 12 -9.71 10.99 -31.80
C ALA A 12 -8.48 10.12 -31.48
N PRO A 13 -7.25 10.66 -31.54
CA PRO A 13 -6.06 9.92 -31.15
C PRO A 13 -6.18 9.55 -29.66
N ALA A 14 -5.97 8.27 -29.35
CA ALA A 14 -5.85 7.82 -27.97
C ALA A 14 -4.72 8.62 -27.30
N ALA A 15 -5.09 9.47 -26.33
CA ALA A 15 -4.11 10.17 -25.52
C ALA A 15 -3.23 9.10 -24.86
N LYS A 16 -1.94 9.13 -25.19
CA LYS A 16 -0.92 8.33 -24.53
C LYS A 16 -0.99 8.74 -23.05
N LEU A 17 -1.40 7.83 -22.17
CA LEU A 17 -1.32 8.04 -20.72
C LEU A 17 0.18 8.14 -20.41
N GLU A 18 0.73 9.35 -20.41
CA GLU A 18 2.01 9.62 -19.78
C GLU A 18 1.82 9.23 -18.31
N ALA A 19 2.51 8.18 -17.86
CA ALA A 19 2.45 7.76 -16.47
C ALA A 19 2.98 8.91 -15.64
N ALA A 20 2.08 9.65 -14.99
CA ALA A 20 2.48 10.67 -14.03
C ALA A 20 3.30 9.98 -12.93
N ASP A 21 4.40 10.61 -12.51
CA ASP A 21 5.16 10.15 -11.34
C ASP A 21 4.20 9.90 -10.18
N PRO A 22 4.40 8.92 -9.29
CA PRO A 22 3.56 8.77 -8.09
C PRO A 22 3.74 9.95 -7.12
N ASP A 23 2.74 10.20 -6.28
CA ASP A 23 2.80 11.23 -5.24
C ASP A 23 3.69 10.79 -4.07
N LEU A 24 3.69 9.48 -3.76
CA LEU A 24 4.55 8.84 -2.78
C LEU A 24 5.14 7.55 -3.35
N ILE A 25 6.44 7.36 -3.17
CA ILE A 25 7.14 6.09 -3.41
C ILE A 25 7.60 5.55 -2.06
N LEU A 26 7.30 4.29 -1.80
CA LEU A 26 7.87 3.51 -0.70
C LEU A 26 8.76 2.43 -1.29
N THR A 27 10.07 2.57 -1.11
CA THR A 27 11.01 1.49 -1.40
C THR A 27 11.18 0.63 -0.16
N VAL A 28 10.89 -0.66 -0.27
CA VAL A 28 10.90 -1.61 0.84
C VAL A 28 12.01 -2.62 0.61
N MET A 29 12.84 -2.82 1.63
CA MET A 29 13.96 -3.75 1.61
C MET A 29 13.93 -4.60 2.87
N GLN A 30 14.15 -5.90 2.74
CA GLN A 30 14.42 -6.75 3.89
C GLN A 30 15.92 -6.77 4.20
N GLU A 31 16.26 -6.58 5.47
CA GLU A 31 17.63 -6.63 5.97
C GLU A 31 17.75 -7.75 6.99
N THR A 32 18.91 -8.42 7.02
CA THR A 32 19.28 -9.35 8.10
C THR A 32 20.16 -8.60 9.09
N LEU A 33 19.70 -8.54 10.34
CA LEU A 33 20.38 -7.87 11.44
C LEU A 33 21.57 -8.70 11.95
N ALA A 34 22.42 -8.10 12.77
CA ALA A 34 23.60 -8.76 13.32
C ALA A 34 23.28 -10.01 14.17
N ASP A 35 22.09 -10.08 14.74
CA ASP A 35 21.59 -11.22 15.51
C ASP A 35 20.88 -12.29 14.64
N GLY A 36 20.87 -12.11 13.33
CA GLY A 36 20.25 -13.02 12.36
C GLY A 36 18.74 -12.81 12.16
N ARG A 37 18.08 -11.93 12.92
CA ARG A 37 16.68 -11.60 12.69
C ARG A 37 16.51 -10.75 11.43
N LYS A 38 15.34 -10.84 10.81
CA LYS A 38 14.99 -10.05 9.62
C LYS A 38 14.18 -8.83 10.03
N ALA A 39 14.35 -7.71 9.34
CA ALA A 39 13.53 -6.51 9.51
C ALA A 39 13.26 -5.87 8.14
N LEU A 40 12.26 -5.00 8.07
CA LEU A 40 11.98 -4.19 6.89
C LEU A 40 12.52 -2.78 7.08
N THR A 41 13.25 -2.30 6.08
CA THR A 41 13.59 -0.90 5.91
C THR A 41 12.71 -0.30 4.82
N PHE A 42 12.12 0.86 5.12
CA PHE A 42 11.30 1.65 4.20
C PHE A 42 12.02 2.96 3.90
N LEU A 43 12.24 3.25 2.63
CA LEU A 43 12.67 4.56 2.15
C LEU A 43 11.48 5.23 1.47
N ALA A 44 10.93 6.25 2.13
CA ALA A 44 9.89 7.07 1.54
C ALA A 44 10.50 8.14 0.63
N LYS A 45 9.76 8.53 -0.41
CA LYS A 45 10.01 9.72 -1.23
C LYS A 45 8.67 10.27 -1.69
N ALA A 46 8.30 11.45 -1.24
CA ALA A 46 7.16 12.17 -1.78
C ALA A 46 7.58 13.06 -2.96
N ARG A 47 6.64 13.29 -3.88
CA ARG A 47 6.80 14.29 -4.95
C ARG A 47 6.77 15.71 -4.39
N ASP A 48 5.88 15.95 -3.43
CA ASP A 48 5.78 17.22 -2.73
C ASP A 48 6.91 17.35 -1.67
N PRO A 49 7.82 18.33 -1.81
CA PRO A 49 8.91 18.53 -0.86
C PRO A 49 8.43 19.01 0.52
N GLU A 50 7.25 19.65 0.63
CA GLU A 50 6.73 20.16 1.91
C GLU A 50 6.37 19.02 2.88
N LEU A 51 6.13 17.82 2.35
CA LEU A 51 5.89 16.62 3.14
C LEU A 51 7.14 16.11 3.88
N ASN A 52 8.34 16.62 3.53
CA ASN A 52 9.61 16.27 4.18
C ASN A 52 9.90 14.75 4.20
N LEU A 53 9.60 14.09 3.09
CA LEU A 53 9.76 12.64 2.91
C LEU A 53 10.89 12.27 1.94
N TYR A 54 11.72 13.20 1.47
CA TYR A 54 12.76 12.89 0.48
C TYR A 54 13.82 11.92 1.05
N PHE A 55 13.75 10.64 0.67
CA PHE A 55 14.56 9.52 1.18
C PHE A 55 14.49 9.35 2.71
N LYS A 56 13.32 9.62 3.30
CA LYS A 56 13.13 9.41 4.73
C LYS A 56 13.08 7.92 5.04
N LYS A 57 13.98 7.47 5.92
CA LYS A 57 14.08 6.08 6.36
C LYS A 57 13.16 5.78 7.53
N PHE A 58 12.51 4.63 7.49
CA PHE A 58 11.77 4.02 8.59
C PHE A 58 12.17 2.54 8.71
N GLU A 59 12.24 2.00 9.92
CA GLU A 59 12.68 0.63 10.19
C GLU A 59 11.61 -0.07 11.02
N SER A 60 11.19 -1.26 10.58
CA SER A 60 10.27 -2.10 11.35
C SER A 60 10.96 -2.68 12.57
N GLU A 61 10.15 -3.16 13.51
CA GLU A 61 10.65 -4.12 14.49
C GLU A 61 11.15 -5.40 13.79
N PRO A 62 12.17 -6.08 14.33
CA PRO A 62 12.62 -7.34 13.79
C PRO A 62 11.52 -8.40 13.89
N PHE A 63 11.37 -9.20 12.84
CA PHE A 63 10.44 -10.32 12.83
C PHE A 63 10.83 -11.37 13.87
N ASN A 64 9.80 -11.90 14.55
CA ASN A 64 9.93 -13.07 15.41
C ASN A 64 9.76 -14.33 14.55
N GLY A 65 10.87 -14.87 14.05
CA GLY A 65 10.88 -16.06 13.19
C GLY A 65 10.97 -15.73 11.69
N GLU A 66 10.63 -16.71 10.84
CA GLU A 66 10.73 -16.59 9.38
C GLU A 66 9.49 -15.89 8.78
N PRO A 67 9.62 -14.68 8.21
CA PRO A 67 8.47 -13.91 7.71
C PRO A 67 7.67 -14.67 6.66
N HIS A 68 8.34 -15.36 5.73
CA HIS A 68 7.67 -16.10 4.66
C HIS A 68 6.70 -17.16 5.18
N GLU A 69 6.98 -17.75 6.34
CA GLU A 69 6.11 -18.77 6.94
C GLU A 69 4.86 -18.14 7.53
N ARG A 70 5.03 -17.04 8.28
CA ARG A 70 3.93 -16.25 8.83
C ARG A 70 2.93 -15.80 7.76
N PHE A 71 3.43 -15.33 6.62
CA PHE A 71 2.58 -14.88 5.52
C PHE A 71 1.94 -16.03 4.75
N ARG A 72 2.64 -17.17 4.61
CA ARG A 72 2.05 -18.39 4.05
C ARG A 72 0.84 -18.86 4.87
N GLU A 73 0.90 -18.74 6.20
CA GLU A 73 -0.23 -19.03 7.08
C GLU A 73 -1.38 -18.03 6.88
N LEU A 74 -1.07 -16.74 6.79
CA LEU A 74 -2.08 -15.71 6.48
C LEU A 74 -2.83 -16.01 5.18
N PHE A 75 -2.11 -16.30 4.08
CA PHE A 75 -2.76 -16.64 2.80
C PHE A 75 -3.60 -17.89 2.89
N ARG A 76 -3.14 -18.90 3.65
CA ARG A 76 -3.92 -20.12 3.90
C ARG A 76 -5.19 -19.83 4.69
N ASP A 77 -5.13 -18.93 5.66
CA ASP A 77 -6.29 -18.51 6.42
C ASP A 77 -7.28 -17.76 5.54
N ILE A 78 -6.81 -16.80 4.74
CA ILE A 78 -7.63 -16.06 3.76
C ILE A 78 -8.32 -17.03 2.79
N ALA A 79 -7.61 -18.04 2.28
CA ALA A 79 -8.18 -19.02 1.35
C ALA A 79 -9.30 -19.89 1.97
N LYS A 80 -9.33 -20.02 3.30
CA LYS A 80 -10.39 -20.76 4.02
C LYS A 80 -11.59 -19.90 4.38
N VAL A 81 -11.49 -18.58 4.20
CA VAL A 81 -12.57 -17.66 4.50
C VAL A 81 -13.76 -17.99 3.59
N PRO A 82 -14.93 -18.33 4.15
CA PRO A 82 -16.11 -18.60 3.34
C PRO A 82 -16.46 -17.39 2.47
N LYS A 83 -16.98 -17.64 1.26
CA LYS A 83 -17.57 -16.57 0.45
C LYS A 83 -18.67 -15.89 1.27
N GLY A 84 -18.51 -14.60 1.57
CA GLY A 84 -19.43 -13.84 2.42
C GLY A 84 -19.05 -13.77 3.90
N ALA A 85 -17.83 -14.16 4.29
CA ALA A 85 -17.31 -13.78 5.60
C ALA A 85 -17.37 -12.26 5.78
N SER A 86 -17.59 -11.82 7.02
CA SER A 86 -17.82 -10.39 7.27
C SER A 86 -16.57 -9.58 6.94
N GLU A 87 -16.81 -8.45 6.29
CA GLU A 87 -15.84 -7.38 6.04
C GLU A 87 -14.99 -7.08 7.29
N ASP A 88 -15.58 -7.22 8.49
CA ASP A 88 -14.91 -7.06 9.79
C ASP A 88 -13.74 -8.02 10.00
N TRP A 89 -13.83 -9.27 9.53
CA TRP A 89 -12.73 -10.23 9.67
C TRP A 89 -11.53 -9.77 8.84
N LEU A 90 -11.79 -9.34 7.59
CA LEU A 90 -10.74 -8.84 6.71
C LEU A 90 -10.16 -7.53 7.25
N ALA A 91 -11.02 -6.64 7.76
CA ALA A 91 -10.60 -5.39 8.38
C ALA A 91 -9.68 -5.65 9.58
N GLY A 92 -10.08 -6.54 10.50
CA GLY A 92 -9.26 -6.90 11.66
C GLY A 92 -7.91 -7.49 11.26
N ARG A 93 -7.88 -8.38 10.26
CA ARG A 93 -6.63 -8.93 9.72
C ARG A 93 -5.76 -7.87 9.05
N GLY A 94 -6.36 -6.96 8.29
CA GLY A 94 -5.65 -5.88 7.62
C GLY A 94 -5.02 -4.88 8.58
N THR A 95 -5.73 -4.53 9.66
CA THR A 95 -5.20 -3.66 10.73
C THR A 95 -4.08 -4.34 11.51
N GLN A 96 -4.24 -5.63 11.85
CA GLN A 96 -3.18 -6.42 12.44
C GLN A 96 -1.93 -6.44 11.55
N LEU A 97 -2.11 -6.66 10.24
CA LEU A 97 -0.99 -6.72 9.31
C LEU A 97 -0.28 -5.37 9.16
N TYR A 98 -1.04 -4.29 9.10
CA TYR A 98 -0.52 -2.92 9.04
C TYR A 98 0.35 -2.60 10.26
N THR A 99 -0.12 -2.93 11.45
CA THR A 99 0.62 -2.68 12.71
C THR A 99 1.84 -3.59 12.88
N GLU A 100 1.77 -4.85 12.43
CA GLU A 100 2.90 -5.78 12.48
C GLU A 100 4.03 -5.41 11.51
N LEU A 101 3.71 -4.90 10.32
CA LEU A 101 4.70 -4.64 9.27
C LEU A 101 5.29 -3.23 9.29
N LEU A 102 4.44 -2.22 9.50
CA LEU A 102 4.86 -0.83 9.36
C LEU A 102 5.27 -0.29 10.72
N PRO A 103 6.43 0.37 10.84
CA PRO A 103 6.79 1.01 12.09
C PRO A 103 5.88 2.19 12.38
N GLU A 104 5.60 2.43 13.65
CA GLU A 104 4.66 3.46 14.13
C GLU A 104 4.90 4.85 13.51
N PRO A 105 6.16 5.34 13.31
CA PRO A 105 6.37 6.64 12.67
C PRO A 105 5.96 6.67 11.19
N LEU A 106 6.04 5.53 10.48
CA LEU A 106 5.52 5.42 9.12
C LEU A 106 3.99 5.34 9.14
N GLN A 107 3.41 4.64 10.13
CA GLN A 107 1.96 4.56 10.28
C GLN A 107 1.33 5.95 10.44
N ARG A 108 1.87 6.77 11.36
CA ARG A 108 1.45 8.17 11.55
C ARG A 108 1.55 8.99 10.26
N ARG A 109 2.61 8.78 9.49
CA ARG A 109 2.81 9.47 8.22
C ARG A 109 1.76 9.09 7.20
N LEU A 110 1.48 7.80 7.01
CA LEU A 110 0.47 7.37 6.06
C LEU A 110 -0.93 7.86 6.42
N CYS A 111 -1.32 7.80 7.70
CA CYS A 111 -2.59 8.36 8.17
C CYS A 111 -2.68 9.86 7.89
N GLY A 112 -1.63 10.63 8.18
CA GLY A 112 -1.59 12.07 7.91
C GLY A 112 -1.54 12.46 6.43
N LEU A 113 -1.29 11.51 5.53
CA LEU A 113 -1.27 11.74 4.08
C LEU A 113 -2.62 11.46 3.40
N VAL A 114 -3.57 10.85 4.11
CA VAL A 114 -4.91 10.57 3.56
C VAL A 114 -5.55 11.88 3.12
N GLY A 115 -5.93 11.96 1.84
CA GLY A 115 -6.50 13.15 1.21
C GLY A 115 -5.48 14.17 0.68
N ALA A 116 -4.23 14.14 1.14
CA ALA A 116 -3.14 14.99 0.62
C ALA A 116 -2.41 14.32 -0.56
N VAL A 117 -2.25 13.00 -0.51
CA VAL A 117 -1.63 12.16 -1.55
C VAL A 117 -2.70 11.27 -2.17
N ARG A 118 -2.64 11.06 -3.49
CA ARG A 118 -3.59 10.20 -4.22
C ARG A 118 -2.98 8.86 -4.63
N THR A 119 -1.70 8.85 -4.97
CA THR A 119 -1.01 7.68 -5.52
C THR A 119 0.15 7.25 -4.64
N VAL A 120 0.22 5.95 -4.35
CA VAL A 120 1.34 5.35 -3.61
C VAL A 120 1.91 4.22 -4.45
N GLN A 121 3.19 4.33 -4.78
CA GLN A 121 3.93 3.25 -5.41
C GLN A 121 4.73 2.47 -4.39
N ILE A 122 4.57 1.15 -4.34
CA ILE A 122 5.36 0.29 -3.45
C ILE A 122 6.37 -0.50 -4.29
N LEU A 123 7.64 -0.16 -4.11
CA LEU A 123 8.76 -0.87 -4.72
C LEU A 123 9.33 -1.83 -3.69
N SER A 124 8.89 -3.07 -3.73
CA SER A 124 9.37 -4.13 -2.83
C SER A 124 10.00 -5.26 -3.61
N ASN A 125 11.15 -5.74 -3.13
CA ASN A 125 11.76 -6.99 -3.58
C ASN A 125 11.11 -8.22 -2.92
N GLU A 126 10.20 -8.02 -1.96
CA GLU A 126 9.54 -9.07 -1.20
C GLU A 126 8.14 -9.35 -1.77
N ALA A 127 7.99 -10.47 -2.48
CA ALA A 127 6.75 -10.83 -3.18
C ALA A 127 5.62 -11.36 -2.27
N TRP A 128 5.86 -11.49 -0.95
CA TRP A 128 4.98 -12.18 -0.02
C TRP A 128 4.14 -11.24 0.86
N ILE A 129 4.34 -9.92 0.78
CA ILE A 129 3.55 -8.95 1.53
C ILE A 129 2.34 -8.52 0.69
N PRO A 130 1.09 -8.78 1.13
CA PRO A 130 -0.11 -8.35 0.43
C PRO A 130 -0.43 -6.90 0.83
N TRP A 131 0.26 -5.96 0.21
CA TRP A 131 0.13 -4.53 0.52
C TRP A 131 -1.31 -4.02 0.43
N GLU A 132 -2.11 -4.62 -0.45
CA GLU A 132 -3.51 -4.28 -0.68
C GLU A 132 -4.41 -4.59 0.51
N LEU A 133 -4.00 -5.52 1.37
CA LEU A 133 -4.75 -5.93 2.55
C LEU A 133 -4.46 -5.06 3.77
N LEU A 134 -3.46 -4.18 3.71
CA LEU A 134 -3.13 -3.32 4.84
C LEU A 134 -4.24 -2.30 5.08
N LYS A 135 -4.74 -2.25 6.32
CA LYS A 135 -5.77 -1.30 6.72
C LYS A 135 -5.18 -0.27 7.67
N LEU A 136 -5.34 1.00 7.31
CA LEU A 136 -4.81 2.11 8.09
C LEU A 136 -5.42 2.08 9.50
N GLN A 137 -4.57 2.30 10.48
CA GLN A 137 -4.95 2.55 11.86
C GLN A 137 -4.08 3.69 12.36
N ASP A 138 -4.69 4.69 12.98
CA ASP A 138 -3.93 5.74 13.64
C ASP A 138 -3.34 5.18 14.94
N PRO A 139 -2.02 5.16 15.12
CA PRO A 139 -1.44 4.70 16.38
C PRO A 139 -1.76 5.63 17.56
N GLU A 140 -2.17 6.88 17.32
CA GLU A 140 -2.64 7.80 18.38
C GLU A 140 -4.12 7.57 18.74
N ASP A 141 -4.90 6.95 17.84
CA ASP A 141 -6.26 6.48 18.09
C ASP A 141 -6.44 5.04 17.57
N PRO A 142 -6.02 4.01 18.34
CA PRO A 142 -6.14 2.62 17.93
C PRO A 142 -7.60 2.14 17.77
N SER A 143 -8.57 2.91 18.27
CA SER A 143 -9.99 2.60 18.05
C SER A 143 -10.50 3.07 16.69
N SER A 144 -9.74 3.95 16.02
CA SER A 144 -10.02 4.36 14.65
C SER A 144 -9.83 3.20 13.67
N SER A 145 -10.84 2.96 12.84
CA SER A 145 -10.77 2.04 11.72
C SER A 145 -10.62 2.88 10.45
N GLY A 146 -9.40 2.98 9.93
CA GLY A 146 -9.12 3.69 8.69
C GLY A 146 -9.46 2.85 7.45
N PRO A 147 -9.40 3.44 6.24
CA PRO A 147 -9.55 2.69 4.98
C PRO A 147 -8.42 1.68 4.75
N PHE A 148 -8.62 0.71 3.87
CA PHE A 148 -7.53 -0.08 3.30
C PHE A 148 -6.58 0.83 2.50
N LEU A 149 -5.31 0.44 2.34
CA LEU A 149 -4.34 1.24 1.57
C LEU A 149 -4.82 1.49 0.14
N VAL A 150 -5.42 0.49 -0.49
CA VAL A 150 -5.99 0.58 -1.86
C VAL A 150 -7.26 1.43 -1.94
N GLU A 151 -7.92 1.70 -0.81
CA GLU A 151 -9.06 2.60 -0.73
C GLU A 151 -8.62 4.04 -0.47
N ALA A 152 -7.57 4.22 0.34
CA ALA A 152 -6.97 5.52 0.64
C ALA A 152 -6.17 6.08 -0.55
N PHE A 153 -5.49 5.20 -1.28
CA PHE A 153 -4.55 5.54 -2.32
C PHE A 153 -4.74 4.64 -3.54
N SER A 154 -4.55 5.19 -4.73
CA SER A 154 -4.32 4.37 -5.92
C SER A 154 -2.94 3.73 -5.81
N LEU A 155 -2.92 2.44 -5.49
CA LEU A 155 -1.71 1.66 -5.27
C LEU A 155 -1.15 1.13 -6.60
N THR A 156 0.16 1.26 -6.80
CA THR A 156 0.88 0.80 -8.01
C THR A 156 2.21 0.14 -7.71
#